data_AF-A0A8H6EFE6-F1
#
_entry.id   AF-A0A8H6EFE6-F1
#
_cell.length_a   1.000
_cell.length_b   1.000
_cell.length_c   1.000
_cell.angle_alpha   90.00
_cell.angle_beta   90.00
_cell.angle_gamma   90.00
#
_symmetry.space_group_name_H-M   'P 1'
#
loop_
_entity.id
_entity.type
_entity.pdbx_description
1 polymer ?
#
loop_
_entity_poly.entity_id
_entity_poly.type
_entity_poly.pdbx_seq_one_letter_code
_entity_poly.pdbx_strand_id
1 'polypeptide(L)'
;MFVPFYSSLTKIFDTYKSQTPQDSQRKQTDAIYHLLGSISLNDEDIKLFGEDCVESIKPKVKKQVDMMKLVGHRDTLTHEKIITNNPSLHEKKNLTFKETLEEMRADTKETKRVLDQTIESLEIEKMKIEGLEREKIKIERKIERLEREKVSRYEGETANMRRQLWIIACTKKDPKQQIPEPMWMKSARKRRNHLAHQTDLETVMKLADDYPKVYDILLETVYGVPKNEIKLLLDADKTGGNQVYNILNDRGSAFHNRYANTCVEPFNLWLSAVRSLQETQSATAKKPSSDYESCVQKQKAEVQKSIREWDAAFKVDKLKRDTKTKKCQRMIYKDYEDRDLFPRIWESFGVEWK
;
A
#
# COMPACT_ATOMS: atom_id res chain seq x y z
N MET A 1 18.93 1.11 12.86
CA MET A 1 19.06 -0.18 12.16
C MET A 1 17.64 -0.65 11.89
N PHE A 2 17.13 -0.35 10.70
CA PHE A 2 15.73 -0.48 10.30
C PHE A 2 15.67 -1.33 9.04
N VAL A 3 14.82 -2.37 9.06
CA VAL A 3 14.58 -3.29 7.94
C VAL A 3 13.58 -2.66 6.98
N PRO A 4 13.80 -2.69 5.65
CA PRO A 4 12.76 -2.33 4.69
C PRO A 4 11.94 -3.55 4.26
N PHE A 5 10.62 -3.40 4.34
CA PHE A 5 9.65 -4.25 3.65
C PHE A 5 9.64 -3.88 2.16
N TYR A 6 9.91 -4.85 1.29
CA TYR A 6 9.49 -4.81 -0.11
C TYR A 6 8.70 -6.08 -0.44
N SER A 7 7.42 -5.84 -0.71
CA SER A 7 6.47 -6.72 -1.37
C SER A 7 6.82 -6.88 -2.85
N SER A 8 6.91 -8.13 -3.32
CA SER A 8 6.66 -8.44 -4.73
C SER A 8 5.97 -9.79 -4.85
N LEU A 9 4.64 -9.74 -4.95
CA LEU A 9 3.78 -10.83 -5.41
C LEU A 9 3.40 -10.50 -6.85
N THR A 10 4.06 -11.13 -7.81
CA THR A 10 3.57 -11.21 -9.20
C THR A 10 4.29 -12.35 -9.90
N LYS A 11 3.60 -13.50 -10.01
CA LYS A 11 3.67 -14.48 -11.10
C LYS A 11 2.83 -15.70 -10.71
N ILE A 12 1.54 -15.63 -11.00
CA ILE A 12 0.71 -16.80 -11.28
C ILE A 12 0.40 -16.72 -12.76
N PHE A 13 0.76 -17.80 -13.47
CA PHE A 13 0.20 -18.37 -14.69
C PHE A 13 1.33 -19.04 -15.49
N ASP A 14 1.00 -20.21 -16.02
CA ASP A 14 1.82 -21.13 -16.83
C ASP A 14 2.71 -22.12 -16.07
N THR A 15 2.09 -23.18 -15.54
CA THR A 15 2.48 -24.58 -15.87
C THR A 15 1.47 -25.60 -15.30
N TYR A 16 0.27 -25.68 -15.88
CA TYR A 16 -0.49 -26.93 -15.85
C TYR A 16 -0.01 -27.80 -17.01
N LYS A 17 1.09 -28.53 -16.79
CA LYS A 17 1.40 -29.70 -17.62
C LYS A 17 0.39 -30.78 -17.22
N SER A 18 -0.47 -31.15 -18.16
CA SER A 18 -1.29 -32.36 -18.07
C SER A 18 -0.38 -33.56 -17.87
N GLN A 19 -0.24 -34.02 -16.62
CA GLN A 19 0.22 -35.37 -16.34
C GLN A 19 -0.98 -36.30 -16.58
N THR A 20 -1.07 -36.80 -17.80
CA THR A 20 -1.67 -38.11 -18.07
C THR A 20 -1.06 -39.12 -17.10
N PRO A 21 -1.86 -39.90 -16.35
CA PRO A 21 -1.33 -40.98 -15.54
C PRO A 21 -0.67 -42.00 -16.46
N GLN A 22 0.65 -42.14 -16.35
CA GLN A 22 1.37 -43.28 -16.87
C GLN A 22 1.09 -44.49 -15.99
N ASP A 23 0.71 -45.58 -16.65
CA ASP A 23 1.02 -46.96 -16.29
C ASP A 23 0.36 -47.53 -15.03
N SER A 24 -0.96 -47.74 -15.11
CA SER A 24 -1.50 -49.00 -14.60
C SER A 24 -1.27 -50.10 -15.65
N GLN A 25 -0.11 -50.75 -15.59
CA GLN A 25 0.09 -52.06 -16.22
C GLN A 25 -0.79 -53.11 -15.50
N ARG A 26 -2.11 -53.02 -15.66
CA ARG A 26 -2.95 -54.21 -15.51
C ARG A 26 -2.93 -54.89 -16.87
N LYS A 27 -2.27 -56.06 -16.92
CA LYS A 27 -2.40 -57.02 -18.00
C LYS A 27 -3.87 -57.37 -18.17
N GLN A 28 -4.58 -56.57 -18.94
CA GLN A 28 -5.85 -56.93 -19.53
C GLN A 28 -5.51 -58.07 -20.48
N THR A 29 -5.76 -59.30 -20.04
CA THR A 29 -5.71 -60.44 -20.93
C THR A 29 -6.97 -60.32 -21.77
N ASP A 30 -6.87 -59.52 -22.83
CA ASP A 30 -7.85 -59.51 -23.91
C ASP A 30 -8.01 -60.96 -24.34
N ALA A 31 -9.21 -61.50 -24.17
CA ALA A 31 -9.54 -62.79 -24.75
C ALA A 31 -9.45 -62.60 -26.26
N ILE A 32 -8.40 -63.17 -26.88
CA ILE A 32 -8.22 -63.13 -28.32
C ILE A 32 -9.37 -63.93 -28.94
N TYR A 33 -10.39 -63.23 -29.44
CA TYR A 33 -11.46 -63.84 -30.21
C TYR A 33 -10.91 -64.20 -31.59
N HIS A 34 -10.56 -65.47 -31.79
CA HIS A 34 -10.35 -65.99 -33.14
C HIS A 34 -11.72 -66.21 -33.79
N LEU A 35 -12.15 -65.24 -34.60
CA LEU A 35 -13.33 -65.41 -35.46
C LEU A 35 -13.00 -66.46 -36.52
N LEU A 36 -13.42 -67.71 -36.30
CA LEU A 36 -13.12 -68.86 -37.16
C LEU A 36 -13.94 -68.91 -38.46
N GLY A 37 -14.56 -67.79 -38.84
CA GLY A 37 -15.32 -67.63 -40.08
C GLY A 37 -16.76 -67.15 -39.83
N SER A 38 -17.28 -66.38 -40.78
CA SER A 38 -18.67 -65.94 -40.81
C SER A 38 -19.50 -66.91 -41.65
N ILE A 39 -20.51 -67.54 -41.04
CA ILE A 39 -21.54 -68.28 -41.77
C ILE A 39 -22.74 -67.34 -41.91
N SER A 40 -23.07 -66.95 -43.13
CA SER A 40 -24.27 -66.17 -43.41
C SER A 40 -25.49 -67.06 -43.19
N LEU A 41 -26.24 -66.80 -42.11
CA LEU A 41 -27.53 -67.43 -41.86
C LEU A 41 -28.63 -66.52 -42.41
N ASN A 42 -29.59 -67.11 -43.11
CA ASN A 42 -30.84 -66.47 -43.52
C ASN A 42 -31.78 -66.33 -42.31
N ASP A 43 -32.73 -65.38 -42.38
CA ASP A 43 -33.61 -65.01 -41.25
C ASP A 43 -34.44 -66.18 -40.68
N GLU A 44 -34.67 -67.22 -41.48
CA GLU A 44 -35.32 -68.46 -41.04
C GLU A 44 -34.42 -69.33 -40.16
N ASP A 45 -33.13 -69.40 -40.47
CA ASP A 45 -32.14 -70.19 -39.71
C ASP A 45 -31.83 -69.53 -38.36
N ILE A 46 -31.90 -68.19 -38.28
CA ILE A 46 -31.69 -67.42 -37.05
C ILE A 46 -32.80 -67.69 -36.02
N LYS A 47 -34.05 -67.88 -36.46
CA LYS A 47 -35.19 -68.17 -35.58
C LYS A 47 -35.10 -69.54 -34.91
N LEU A 48 -34.37 -70.48 -35.52
CA LEU A 48 -34.25 -71.85 -35.03
C LEU A 48 -33.24 -72.01 -33.88
N PHE A 49 -32.41 -71.00 -33.59
CA PHE A 49 -31.45 -71.03 -32.47
C PHE A 49 -32.06 -70.67 -31.10
N GLY A 50 -33.39 -70.70 -30.97
CA GLY A 50 -34.12 -70.40 -29.73
C GLY A 50 -35.02 -71.53 -29.20
N GLU A 51 -35.24 -72.57 -30.01
CA GLU A 51 -36.03 -73.75 -29.65
C GLU A 51 -35.07 -74.94 -29.74
N ASP A 52 -35.06 -75.85 -28.75
CA ASP A 52 -34.09 -76.96 -28.61
C ASP A 52 -34.22 -78.06 -29.71
N CYS A 53 -34.47 -77.69 -30.97
CA CYS A 53 -34.73 -78.56 -32.10
C CYS A 53 -33.72 -78.32 -33.24
N VAL A 54 -32.56 -78.98 -33.13
CA VAL A 54 -31.43 -78.91 -34.11
C VAL A 54 -31.67 -79.81 -35.34
N GLU A 55 -32.93 -80.13 -35.66
CA GLU A 55 -33.26 -81.07 -36.74
C GLU A 55 -33.37 -80.43 -38.13
N SER A 56 -33.55 -79.10 -38.23
CA SER A 56 -33.72 -78.41 -39.51
C SER A 56 -32.45 -77.77 -40.09
N ILE A 57 -31.31 -77.84 -39.39
CA ILE A 57 -30.05 -77.28 -39.90
C ILE A 57 -29.49 -78.15 -41.03
N LYS A 58 -29.17 -77.54 -42.18
CA LYS A 58 -28.59 -78.25 -43.35
C LYS A 58 -27.45 -79.20 -42.92
N PRO A 59 -27.40 -80.44 -43.43
CA PRO A 59 -26.48 -81.49 -42.95
C PRO A 59 -24.99 -81.09 -42.93
N LYS A 60 -24.57 -80.21 -43.84
CA LYS A 60 -23.19 -79.68 -43.91
C LYS A 60 -22.82 -78.80 -42.72
N VAL A 61 -23.77 -78.04 -42.18
CA VAL A 61 -23.56 -77.15 -41.02
C VAL A 61 -23.60 -77.96 -39.72
N LYS A 62 -24.53 -78.92 -39.62
CA LYS A 62 -24.61 -79.86 -38.49
C LYS A 62 -23.30 -80.62 -38.27
N LYS A 63 -22.64 -81.08 -39.34
CA LYS A 63 -21.36 -81.80 -39.25
C LYS A 63 -20.18 -80.93 -38.77
N GLN A 64 -20.20 -79.62 -39.04
CA GLN A 64 -19.19 -78.69 -38.54
C GLN A 64 -19.44 -78.28 -37.08
N VAL A 65 -20.71 -78.08 -36.72
CA VAL A 65 -21.14 -77.75 -35.35
C VAL A 65 -20.96 -78.94 -34.40
N ASP A 66 -21.18 -80.18 -34.83
CA ASP A 66 -20.95 -81.37 -33.99
C ASP A 66 -19.45 -81.66 -33.76
N MET A 67 -18.56 -81.26 -34.67
CA MET A 67 -17.10 -81.42 -34.51
C MET A 67 -16.48 -80.42 -33.53
N MET A 68 -17.08 -79.23 -33.40
CA MET A 68 -16.67 -78.22 -32.43
C MET A 68 -17.70 -78.24 -31.30
N LYS A 69 -17.43 -78.88 -30.16
CA LYS A 69 -18.31 -78.82 -28.97
C LYS A 69 -18.55 -77.36 -28.54
N LEU A 70 -19.53 -76.71 -29.15
CA LEU A 70 -19.90 -75.33 -28.90
C LEU A 70 -20.87 -75.31 -27.73
N VAL A 71 -20.50 -74.58 -26.68
CA VAL A 71 -21.32 -74.39 -25.47
C VAL A 71 -21.91 -72.98 -25.54
N GLY A 72 -23.22 -72.88 -25.35
CA GLY A 72 -23.90 -71.59 -25.23
C GLY A 72 -23.66 -70.99 -23.86
N HIS A 73 -23.14 -69.77 -23.82
CA HIS A 73 -22.95 -68.97 -22.61
C HIS A 73 -23.88 -67.77 -22.64
N ARG A 74 -24.28 -67.28 -21.48
CA ARG A 74 -24.98 -66.00 -21.33
C ARG A 74 -24.11 -65.07 -20.51
N ASP A 75 -23.69 -63.97 -21.11
CA ASP A 75 -22.96 -62.91 -20.41
C ASP A 75 -23.84 -62.37 -19.29
N THR A 76 -23.30 -62.31 -18.07
CA THR A 76 -24.09 -61.91 -16.88
C THR A 76 -24.22 -60.39 -16.73
N LEU A 77 -23.45 -59.60 -17.48
CA LEU A 77 -23.49 -58.14 -17.48
C LEU A 77 -24.36 -57.62 -18.63
N THR A 78 -24.12 -58.09 -19.86
CA THR A 78 -24.86 -57.62 -21.05
C THR A 78 -26.09 -58.47 -21.37
N HIS A 79 -26.25 -59.63 -20.72
CA HIS A 79 -27.28 -60.64 -21.02
C HIS A 79 -27.19 -61.25 -22.43
N GLU A 80 -26.12 -60.96 -23.17
CA GLU A 80 -25.88 -61.46 -24.52
C GLU A 80 -25.52 -62.95 -24.50
N LYS A 81 -26.02 -63.71 -25.49
CA LYS A 81 -25.67 -65.12 -25.65
C LYS A 81 -24.40 -65.23 -26.49
N ILE A 82 -23.35 -65.82 -25.93
CA ILE A 82 -22.05 -66.04 -26.57
C ILE A 82 -21.85 -67.54 -26.75
N ILE A 83 -21.62 -68.01 -27.96
CA ILE A 83 -21.35 -69.42 -28.25
C ILE A 83 -19.84 -69.61 -28.40
N THR A 84 -19.20 -70.43 -27.55
CA THR A 84 -17.75 -70.70 -27.62
C THR A 84 -17.43 -72.17 -27.37
N ASN A 85 -16.26 -72.61 -27.86
CA ASN A 85 -15.76 -73.98 -27.70
C ASN A 85 -14.85 -74.16 -26.47
N ASN A 86 -14.74 -73.13 -25.61
CA ASN A 86 -13.89 -73.16 -24.41
C ASN A 86 -14.74 -73.22 -23.11
N PRO A 87 -14.97 -74.42 -22.54
CA PRO A 87 -15.82 -74.60 -21.36
C PRO A 87 -15.24 -74.04 -20.06
N SER A 88 -13.96 -73.65 -20.03
CA SER A 88 -13.30 -73.10 -18.82
C SER A 88 -13.67 -71.65 -18.50
N LEU A 89 -14.44 -70.97 -19.37
CA LEU A 89 -14.88 -69.59 -19.17
C LEU A 89 -16.10 -69.46 -18.25
N HIS A 90 -16.72 -70.57 -17.86
CA HIS A 90 -18.03 -70.59 -17.19
C HIS A 90 -18.01 -70.08 -15.73
N GLU A 91 -16.83 -69.97 -15.11
CA GLU A 91 -16.70 -69.62 -13.68
C GLU A 91 -15.49 -68.74 -13.36
N LYS A 92 -15.05 -67.86 -14.26
CA LYS A 92 -14.27 -66.71 -13.78
C LYS A 92 -15.23 -65.78 -13.05
N LYS A 93 -15.53 -66.11 -11.78
CA LYS A 93 -16.22 -65.23 -10.84
C LYS A 93 -15.65 -63.83 -11.01
N ASN A 94 -16.49 -62.88 -11.42
CA ASN A 94 -16.23 -61.44 -11.50
C ASN A 94 -16.00 -60.82 -10.09
N LEU A 95 -15.28 -61.51 -9.20
CA LEU A 95 -14.81 -61.02 -7.91
C LEU A 95 -14.08 -59.69 -8.10
N THR A 96 -13.22 -59.63 -9.12
CA THR A 96 -12.44 -58.44 -9.48
C THR A 96 -13.30 -57.23 -9.81
N PHE A 97 -14.47 -57.43 -10.45
CA PHE A 97 -15.38 -56.33 -10.82
C PHE A 97 -16.11 -55.76 -9.60
N LYS A 98 -16.64 -56.64 -8.75
CA LYS A 98 -17.32 -56.24 -7.50
C LYS A 98 -16.36 -55.52 -6.55
N GLU A 99 -15.11 -56.00 -6.47
CA GLU A 99 -14.03 -55.35 -5.72
C GLU A 99 -13.73 -53.95 -6.27
N THR A 100 -13.55 -53.79 -7.59
CA THR A 100 -13.36 -52.44 -8.18
C THR A 100 -14.56 -51.51 -7.99
N LEU A 101 -15.79 -52.04 -7.93
CA LEU A 101 -16.99 -51.22 -7.74
C LEU A 101 -17.11 -50.72 -6.30
N GLU A 102 -16.74 -51.55 -5.32
CA GLU A 102 -16.64 -51.14 -3.92
C GLU A 102 -15.46 -50.18 -3.68
N GLU A 103 -14.33 -50.38 -4.35
CA GLU A 103 -13.18 -49.45 -4.34
C GLU A 103 -13.56 -48.07 -4.89
N MET A 104 -14.22 -48.01 -6.07
CA MET A 104 -14.72 -46.77 -6.64
C MET A 104 -15.77 -46.07 -5.75
N ARG A 105 -16.62 -46.84 -5.06
CA ARG A 105 -17.59 -46.28 -4.09
C ARG A 105 -16.89 -45.70 -2.86
N ALA A 106 -15.86 -46.38 -2.36
CA ALA A 106 -15.05 -45.89 -1.25
C ALA A 106 -14.33 -44.58 -1.64
N ASP A 107 -13.71 -44.54 -2.81
CA ASP A 107 -13.04 -43.34 -3.35
C ASP A 107 -14.03 -42.18 -3.54
N THR A 108 -15.22 -42.46 -4.07
CA THR A 108 -16.27 -41.44 -4.24
C THR A 108 -16.72 -40.88 -2.89
N LYS A 109 -16.83 -41.74 -1.86
CA LYS A 109 -17.22 -41.34 -0.51
C LYS A 109 -16.12 -40.50 0.15
N GLU A 110 -14.86 -40.87 -0.03
CA GLU A 110 -13.72 -40.12 0.49
C GLU A 110 -13.59 -38.77 -0.23
N THR A 111 -13.75 -38.73 -1.55
CA THR A 111 -13.72 -37.50 -2.34
C THR A 111 -14.81 -36.53 -1.89
N LYS A 112 -16.03 -37.02 -1.62
CA LYS A 112 -17.11 -36.19 -1.06
C LYS A 112 -16.74 -35.62 0.31
N ARG A 113 -16.17 -36.44 1.19
CA ARG A 113 -15.73 -36.00 2.52
C ARG A 113 -14.66 -34.90 2.44
N VAL A 114 -13.66 -35.07 1.57
CA VAL A 114 -12.60 -34.07 1.35
C VAL A 114 -13.18 -32.78 0.77
N LEU A 115 -14.13 -32.89 -0.17
CA LEU A 115 -14.81 -31.73 -0.74
C LEU A 115 -15.59 -30.95 0.32
N ASP A 116 -16.36 -31.63 1.16
CA ASP A 116 -17.15 -31.01 2.24
C ASP A 116 -16.23 -30.29 3.24
N GLN A 117 -15.11 -30.91 3.62
CA GLN A 117 -14.10 -30.30 4.49
C GLN A 117 -13.44 -29.07 3.83
N THR A 118 -13.22 -29.12 2.52
CA THR A 118 -12.64 -27.99 1.77
C THR A 118 -13.61 -26.81 1.70
N ILE A 119 -14.91 -27.07 1.50
CA ILE A 119 -15.95 -26.04 1.48
C ILE A 119 -16.03 -25.35 2.85
N GLU A 120 -16.08 -26.11 3.94
CA GLU A 120 -16.10 -25.57 5.30
C GLU A 120 -14.85 -24.70 5.58
N SER A 121 -13.66 -25.17 5.17
CA SER A 121 -12.43 -24.39 5.28
C SER A 121 -12.50 -23.07 4.50
N LEU A 122 -13.04 -23.09 3.28
CA LEU A 122 -13.18 -21.88 2.45
C LEU A 122 -14.19 -20.90 3.05
N GLU A 123 -15.28 -21.37 3.64
CA GLU A 123 -16.25 -20.50 4.33
C GLU A 123 -15.62 -19.81 5.54
N ILE A 124 -14.82 -20.53 6.33
CA ILE A 124 -14.07 -19.96 7.46
C ILE A 124 -13.07 -18.90 6.96
N GLU A 125 -12.34 -19.17 5.88
CA GLU A 125 -11.42 -18.19 5.29
C GLU A 125 -12.16 -16.96 4.75
N LYS A 126 -13.31 -17.15 4.09
CA LYS A 126 -14.14 -16.04 3.62
C LYS A 126 -14.60 -15.15 4.77
N MET A 127 -15.07 -15.74 5.87
CA MET A 127 -15.45 -14.98 7.07
C MET A 127 -14.26 -14.21 7.67
N LYS A 128 -13.05 -14.79 7.66
CA LYS A 128 -11.82 -14.09 8.08
C LYS A 128 -11.50 -12.91 7.18
N ILE A 129 -11.59 -13.07 5.86
CA ILE A 129 -11.36 -11.99 4.88
C ILE A 129 -12.35 -10.85 5.10
N GLU A 130 -13.64 -11.15 5.20
CA GLU A 130 -14.67 -10.15 5.48
C GLU A 130 -14.44 -9.43 6.82
N GLY A 131 -13.95 -10.16 7.84
CA GLY A 131 -13.53 -9.59 9.11
C GLY A 131 -12.38 -8.58 8.96
N LEU A 132 -11.32 -8.95 8.24
CA LEU A 132 -10.17 -8.09 7.97
C LEU A 132 -10.55 -6.85 7.15
N GLU A 133 -11.47 -6.97 6.19
CA GLU A 133 -11.97 -5.83 5.42
C GLU A 133 -12.70 -4.80 6.30
N ARG A 134 -13.51 -5.26 7.26
CA ARG A 134 -14.18 -4.37 8.23
C ARG A 134 -13.17 -3.66 9.12
N GLU A 135 -12.12 -4.36 9.57
CA GLU A 135 -11.05 -3.75 10.35
C GLU A 135 -10.28 -2.71 9.54
N LYS A 136 -9.96 -3.01 8.27
CA LYS A 136 -9.31 -2.07 7.35
C LYS A 136 -10.11 -0.77 7.23
N ILE A 137 -11.41 -0.85 6.94
CA ILE A 137 -12.30 0.34 6.83
C ILE A 137 -12.30 1.14 8.15
N LYS A 138 -12.34 0.46 9.30
CA LYS A 138 -12.31 1.11 10.61
C LYS A 138 -10.99 1.84 10.86
N ILE A 139 -9.87 1.25 10.45
CA ILE A 139 -8.54 1.87 10.54
C ILE A 139 -8.45 3.08 9.63
N GLU A 140 -8.91 2.99 8.37
CA GLU A 140 -8.92 4.11 7.42
C GLU A 140 -9.71 5.31 7.95
N ARG A 141 -10.92 5.08 8.47
CA ARG A 141 -11.72 6.14 9.12
C ARG A 141 -11.02 6.75 10.32
N LYS A 142 -10.29 5.94 11.10
CA LYS A 142 -9.52 6.43 12.25
C LYS A 142 -8.34 7.30 11.79
N ILE A 143 -7.63 6.90 10.74
CA ILE A 143 -6.53 7.67 10.14
C ILE A 143 -7.06 9.02 9.66
N GLU A 144 -8.11 9.03 8.84
CA GLU A 144 -8.69 10.26 8.30
C GLU A 144 -9.15 11.23 9.40
N ARG A 145 -9.76 10.70 10.48
CA ARG A 145 -10.11 11.51 11.66
C ARG A 145 -8.88 12.10 12.33
N LEU A 146 -7.84 11.30 12.55
CA LEU A 146 -6.60 11.76 13.19
C LEU A 146 -5.86 12.81 12.35
N GLU A 147 -5.90 12.70 11.02
CA GLU A 147 -5.36 13.70 10.09
C GLU A 147 -6.12 15.01 10.18
N ARG A 148 -7.47 14.98 10.17
CA ARG A 148 -8.30 16.17 10.39
C ARG A 148 -8.02 16.83 11.74
N GLU A 149 -7.89 16.04 12.79
CA GLU A 149 -7.54 16.53 14.13
C GLU A 149 -6.11 17.11 14.18
N LYS A 150 -5.16 16.54 13.43
CA LYS A 150 -3.80 17.07 13.29
C LYS A 150 -3.83 18.45 12.62
N VAL A 151 -4.49 18.60 11.48
CA VAL A 151 -4.61 19.87 10.75
C VAL A 151 -5.27 20.95 11.62
N SER A 152 -6.41 20.64 12.23
CA SER A 152 -7.13 21.56 13.11
C SER A 152 -6.29 22.06 14.29
N ARG A 153 -5.42 21.20 14.85
CA ARG A 153 -4.48 21.60 15.91
C ARG A 153 -3.46 22.62 15.42
N TYR A 154 -2.85 22.40 14.25
CA TYR A 154 -1.87 23.33 13.70
C TYR A 154 -2.48 24.66 13.25
N GLU A 155 -3.71 24.65 12.73
CA GLU A 155 -4.45 25.89 12.42
C GLU A 155 -4.69 26.72 13.70
N GLY A 156 -5.09 26.05 14.79
CA GLY A 156 -5.27 26.68 16.09
C GLY A 156 -3.97 27.26 16.69
N GLU A 157 -2.84 26.59 16.49
CA GLU A 157 -1.52 27.11 16.89
C GLU A 157 -1.06 28.27 16.00
N THR A 158 -1.34 28.22 14.71
CA THR A 158 -1.03 29.31 13.77
C THR A 158 -1.83 30.58 14.09
N ALA A 159 -3.10 30.43 14.48
CA ALA A 159 -3.90 31.52 15.05
C ALA A 159 -3.29 32.08 16.34
N ASN A 160 -2.75 31.21 17.21
CA ASN A 160 -2.07 31.62 18.43
C ASN A 160 -0.76 32.38 18.13
N MET A 161 0.04 31.94 17.15
CA MET A 161 1.24 32.65 16.67
C MET A 161 0.93 34.09 16.28
N ARG A 162 -0.15 34.31 15.49
CA ARG A 162 -0.57 35.67 15.10
C ARG A 162 -0.88 36.54 16.32
N ARG A 163 -1.56 35.98 17.31
CA ARG A 163 -1.80 36.67 18.58
C ARG A 163 -0.48 37.02 19.30
N GLN A 164 0.49 36.11 19.30
CA GLN A 164 1.79 36.36 19.93
C GLN A 164 2.58 37.47 19.23
N LEU A 165 2.52 37.52 17.89
CA LEU A 165 3.14 38.59 17.10
C LEU A 165 2.57 39.96 17.49
N TRP A 166 1.23 40.08 17.56
CA TRP A 166 0.58 41.29 18.07
C TRP A 166 1.10 41.68 19.45
N ILE A 167 1.17 40.71 20.37
CA ILE A 167 1.60 40.98 21.75
C ILE A 167 3.02 41.58 21.78
N ILE A 168 3.93 41.09 20.95
CA ILE A 168 5.33 41.53 20.91
C ILE A 168 5.45 42.90 20.21
N ALA A 169 4.77 43.10 19.09
CA ALA A 169 5.01 44.21 18.18
C ALA A 169 4.04 45.40 18.34
N CYS A 170 2.83 45.18 18.87
CA CYS A 170 1.77 46.19 18.85
C CYS A 170 1.38 46.67 20.25
N THR A 171 1.34 45.81 21.27
CA THR A 171 0.93 46.20 22.64
C THR A 171 1.82 47.27 23.28
N LYS A 172 3.07 47.40 22.81
CA LYS A 172 3.96 48.49 23.25
C LYS A 172 3.54 49.85 22.69
N LYS A 173 2.93 49.86 21.50
CA LYS A 173 2.53 51.08 20.78
C LYS A 173 1.09 51.49 21.11
N ASP A 174 0.18 50.52 21.19
CA ASP A 174 -1.20 50.73 21.62
C ASP A 174 -1.68 49.58 22.53
N PRO A 175 -1.59 49.73 23.87
CA PRO A 175 -2.03 48.69 24.79
C PRO A 175 -3.55 48.54 24.89
N LYS A 176 -4.33 49.49 24.34
CA LYS A 176 -5.80 49.49 24.42
C LYS A 176 -6.46 48.89 23.18
N GLN A 177 -5.75 48.82 22.06
CA GLN A 177 -6.29 48.26 20.82
C GLN A 177 -6.51 46.74 20.94
N GLN A 178 -7.72 46.30 20.60
CA GLN A 178 -8.05 44.88 20.50
C GLN A 178 -7.58 44.34 19.14
N ILE A 179 -7.08 43.10 19.13
CA ILE A 179 -6.69 42.43 17.90
C ILE A 179 -7.93 42.21 17.02
N PRO A 180 -7.97 42.73 15.78
CA PRO A 180 -8.99 42.34 14.83
C PRO A 180 -8.77 40.87 14.46
N GLU A 181 -9.61 39.99 15.00
CA GLU A 181 -9.52 38.53 14.81
C GLU A 181 -10.87 37.97 14.33
N PRO A 182 -10.92 37.34 13.14
CA PRO A 182 -12.12 36.68 12.64
C PRO A 182 -12.69 35.63 13.59
N MET A 183 -14.01 35.43 13.59
CA MET A 183 -14.68 34.47 14.48
C MET A 183 -14.17 33.04 14.34
N TRP A 184 -13.89 32.61 13.11
CA TRP A 184 -13.37 31.26 12.85
C TRP A 184 -11.98 31.06 13.49
N MET A 185 -11.12 32.09 13.48
CA MET A 185 -9.77 32.06 14.05
C MET A 185 -9.83 31.97 15.58
N LYS A 186 -10.74 32.74 16.20
CA LYS A 186 -11.02 32.62 17.65
C LYS A 186 -11.43 31.20 18.03
N SER A 187 -12.31 30.59 17.23
CA SER A 187 -12.77 29.22 17.45
C SER A 187 -11.67 28.17 17.24
N ALA A 188 -10.82 28.33 16.21
CA ALA A 188 -9.65 27.48 15.99
C ALA A 188 -8.68 27.55 17.18
N ARG A 189 -8.36 28.76 17.66
CA ARG A 189 -7.47 28.96 18.81
C ARG A 189 -8.02 28.37 20.11
N LYS A 190 -9.34 28.35 20.32
CA LYS A 190 -9.96 27.72 21.51
C LYS A 190 -9.88 26.19 21.47
N ARG A 191 -9.88 25.60 20.28
CA ARG A 191 -9.80 24.14 20.08
C ARG A 191 -8.36 23.62 19.98
N ARG A 192 -7.37 24.52 19.99
CA ARG A 192 -5.96 24.14 19.90
C ARG A 192 -5.56 23.29 21.10
N ASN A 193 -4.65 22.35 20.86
CA ASN A 193 -4.00 21.68 21.97
C ASN A 193 -2.99 22.64 22.59
N HIS A 194 -3.30 23.20 23.76
CA HIS A 194 -2.43 24.15 24.45
C HIS A 194 -1.02 23.61 24.75
N LEU A 195 -0.85 22.28 24.74
CA LEU A 195 0.42 21.57 24.93
C LEU A 195 1.16 21.31 23.61
N ALA A 196 0.47 21.40 22.46
CA ALA A 196 1.08 21.29 21.14
C ALA A 196 1.77 22.62 20.81
N HIS A 197 3.02 22.74 21.21
CA HIS A 197 3.83 23.93 20.99
C HIS A 197 4.60 23.91 19.67
N GLN A 198 4.23 22.98 18.79
CA GLN A 198 4.88 22.77 17.52
C GLN A 198 4.16 23.57 16.45
N THR A 199 4.93 24.38 15.75
CA THR A 199 4.49 25.03 14.52
C THR A 199 4.64 24.05 13.36
N ASP A 200 3.90 24.30 12.28
CA ASP A 200 3.97 23.51 11.06
C ASP A 200 3.98 24.46 9.87
N LEU A 201 5.14 24.55 9.20
CA LEU A 201 5.35 25.46 8.06
C LEU A 201 4.32 25.19 6.95
N GLU A 202 4.01 23.93 6.66
CA GLU A 202 3.04 23.55 5.63
C GLU A 202 1.65 24.13 5.95
N THR A 203 1.18 23.97 7.18
CA THR A 203 -0.11 24.55 7.62
C THR A 203 -0.12 26.08 7.50
N VAL A 204 0.97 26.76 7.87
CA VAL A 204 1.04 28.24 7.76
C VAL A 204 1.05 28.68 6.30
N MET A 205 1.78 27.98 5.43
CA MET A 205 1.81 28.23 3.99
C MET A 205 0.42 28.07 3.37
N LYS A 206 -0.31 27.01 3.74
CA LYS A 206 -1.70 26.79 3.29
C LYS A 206 -2.62 27.93 3.75
N LEU A 207 -2.56 28.31 5.02
CA LEU A 207 -3.36 29.42 5.54
C LEU A 207 -2.99 30.77 4.92
N ALA A 208 -1.73 30.95 4.53
CA ALA A 208 -1.26 32.12 3.80
C ALA A 208 -1.69 32.12 2.32
N ASP A 209 -1.96 30.96 1.73
CA ASP A 209 -2.60 30.86 0.42
C ASP A 209 -4.11 31.12 0.51
N ASP A 210 -4.79 30.63 1.56
CA ASP A 210 -6.23 30.85 1.78
C ASP A 210 -6.56 32.28 2.27
N TYR A 211 -5.73 32.85 3.14
CA TYR A 211 -5.95 34.16 3.79
C TYR A 211 -4.65 35.00 3.83
N PRO A 212 -4.12 35.43 2.68
CA PRO A 212 -2.81 36.09 2.57
C PRO A 212 -2.68 37.35 3.43
N LYS A 213 -3.70 38.22 3.42
CA LYS A 213 -3.74 39.46 4.25
C LYS A 213 -3.54 39.22 5.75
N VAL A 214 -3.84 38.00 6.20
CA VAL A 214 -3.84 37.61 7.62
C VAL A 214 -2.57 36.84 7.99
N TYR A 215 -2.05 35.99 7.09
CA TYR A 215 -0.98 35.05 7.44
C TYR A 215 0.34 35.26 6.71
N ASP A 216 0.39 36.01 5.59
CA ASP A 216 1.66 36.28 4.90
C ASP A 216 2.67 36.96 5.85
N ILE A 217 2.18 37.87 6.72
CA ILE A 217 3.02 38.54 7.70
C ILE A 217 3.73 37.57 8.65
N LEU A 218 3.12 36.42 8.97
CA LEU A 218 3.74 35.44 9.86
C LEU A 218 4.95 34.78 9.21
N LEU A 219 4.93 34.59 7.90
CA LEU A 219 6.06 34.02 7.17
C LEU A 219 7.24 34.99 7.23
N GLU A 220 7.02 36.26 6.92
CA GLU A 220 8.06 37.30 7.00
C GLU A 220 8.60 37.46 8.42
N THR A 221 7.74 37.50 9.44
CA THR A 221 8.17 37.80 10.81
C THR A 221 8.65 36.57 11.57
N VAL A 222 7.84 35.51 11.62
CA VAL A 222 8.08 34.35 12.50
C VAL A 222 9.02 33.35 11.83
N TYR A 223 8.84 33.10 10.53
CA TYR A 223 9.69 32.19 9.76
C TYR A 223 10.90 32.89 9.12
N GLY A 224 10.91 34.23 9.14
CA GLY A 224 12.06 35.03 8.74
C GLY A 224 12.14 35.35 7.24
N VAL A 225 11.22 34.85 6.42
CA VAL A 225 11.32 34.84 4.96
C VAL A 225 9.93 35.00 4.33
N PRO A 226 9.73 35.83 3.29
CA PRO A 226 8.44 35.97 2.64
C PRO A 226 8.01 34.69 1.91
N LYS A 227 6.70 34.54 1.70
CA LYS A 227 6.07 33.32 1.14
C LYS A 227 6.70 32.85 -0.18
N ASN A 228 6.91 33.78 -1.10
CA ASN A 228 7.49 33.49 -2.41
C ASN A 228 8.92 32.95 -2.30
N GLU A 229 9.74 33.52 -1.41
CA GLU A 229 11.10 33.06 -1.20
C GLU A 229 11.13 31.71 -0.48
N ILE A 230 10.23 31.43 0.48
CA ILE A 230 10.10 30.09 1.07
C ILE A 230 9.83 29.04 -0.01
N LYS A 231 8.90 29.31 -0.96
CA LYS A 231 8.63 28.39 -2.08
C LYS A 231 9.90 28.15 -2.91
N LEU A 232 10.62 29.21 -3.28
CA LEU A 232 11.87 29.11 -4.04
C LEU A 232 12.97 28.31 -3.30
N LEU A 233 13.13 28.52 -1.99
CA LEU A 233 14.11 27.80 -1.18
C LEU A 233 13.77 26.30 -1.09
N LEU A 234 12.49 25.96 -0.88
CA LEU A 234 12.03 24.58 -0.82
C LEU A 234 12.18 23.86 -2.17
N ASP A 235 11.82 24.52 -3.28
CA ASP A 235 11.94 23.96 -4.63
C ASP A 235 13.41 23.69 -5.02
N ALA A 236 14.33 24.51 -4.51
CA ALA A 236 15.76 24.34 -4.73
C ALA A 236 16.37 23.23 -3.86
N ASP A 237 15.80 22.91 -2.70
CA ASP A 237 16.31 21.90 -1.76
C ASP A 237 15.75 20.50 -2.05
N LYS A 238 15.78 20.06 -3.32
CA LYS A 238 15.21 18.77 -3.77
C LYS A 238 15.77 17.56 -3.02
N THR A 239 17.03 17.61 -2.61
CA THR A 239 17.70 16.52 -1.89
C THR A 239 17.57 16.65 -0.36
N GLY A 240 16.96 17.74 0.14
CA GLY A 240 16.87 18.05 1.57
C GLY A 240 18.22 18.33 2.24
N GLY A 241 19.27 18.57 1.45
CA GLY A 241 20.64 18.68 1.94
C GLY A 241 20.91 20.01 2.66
N ASN A 242 20.14 21.04 2.33
CA ASN A 242 20.23 22.38 2.94
C ASN A 242 19.31 22.51 4.17
N GLN A 243 18.47 21.50 4.43
CA GLN A 243 17.51 21.43 5.54
C GLN A 243 16.52 22.61 5.58
N VAL A 244 16.11 23.12 4.42
CA VAL A 244 15.27 24.34 4.33
C VAL A 244 14.00 24.21 5.16
N TYR A 245 13.26 23.12 4.99
CA TYR A 245 12.01 22.90 5.73
C TYR A 245 12.24 22.87 7.24
N ASN A 246 13.23 22.09 7.69
CA ASN A 246 13.48 21.88 9.11
C ASN A 246 13.90 23.18 9.81
N ILE A 247 14.85 23.92 9.22
CA ILE A 247 15.38 25.15 9.82
C ILE A 247 14.32 26.25 9.86
N LEU A 248 13.55 26.43 8.78
CA LEU A 248 12.43 27.38 8.78
C LEU A 248 11.38 26.99 9.82
N ASN A 249 11.01 25.72 9.91
CA ASN A 249 10.01 25.27 10.87
C ASN A 249 10.48 25.40 12.33
N ASP A 250 11.76 25.10 12.60
CA ASP A 250 12.37 25.26 13.92
C ASP A 250 12.48 26.74 14.30
N ARG A 251 12.82 27.63 13.37
CA ARG A 251 12.74 29.08 13.60
C ARG A 251 11.32 29.50 13.96
N GLY A 252 10.34 29.03 13.19
CA GLY A 252 8.91 29.25 13.46
C GLY A 252 8.55 28.90 14.91
N SER A 253 8.98 27.72 15.35
CA SER A 253 8.80 27.23 16.70
C SER A 253 9.54 28.07 17.75
N ALA A 254 10.76 28.50 17.49
CA ALA A 254 11.55 29.32 18.42
C ALA A 254 10.94 30.70 18.65
N PHE A 255 10.44 31.34 17.60
CA PHE A 255 9.81 32.65 17.67
C PHE A 255 8.43 32.57 18.30
N HIS A 256 7.59 31.59 17.89
CA HIS A 256 6.26 31.34 18.49
C HIS A 256 6.35 31.15 20.00
N ASN A 257 7.27 30.27 20.43
CA ASN A 257 7.45 29.93 21.83
C ASN A 257 8.38 30.88 22.59
N ARG A 258 8.89 31.94 21.93
CA ARG A 258 9.70 33.00 22.54
C ARG A 258 10.97 32.48 23.22
N TYR A 259 11.63 31.51 22.61
CA TYR A 259 12.93 31.00 23.09
C TYR A 259 14.11 31.32 22.17
N ALA A 260 13.91 32.10 21.09
CA ALA A 260 14.94 32.49 20.12
C ALA A 260 15.96 33.51 20.66
N ASN A 261 16.79 33.13 21.64
CA ASN A 261 17.78 34.02 22.26
C ASN A 261 19.16 33.98 21.58
N THR A 262 19.54 32.84 21.01
CA THR A 262 20.83 32.63 20.34
C THR A 262 20.68 32.25 18.87
N CYS A 263 19.52 31.75 18.45
CA CYS A 263 19.36 31.20 17.10
C CYS A 263 19.13 32.23 15.98
N VAL A 264 18.89 33.52 16.30
CA VAL A 264 18.61 34.57 15.29
C VAL A 264 19.79 34.76 14.32
N GLU A 265 21.00 34.93 14.86
CA GLU A 265 22.20 35.17 14.06
C GLU A 265 22.62 33.94 13.23
N PRO A 266 22.70 32.72 13.80
CA PRO A 266 22.93 31.49 13.03
C PRO A 266 21.93 31.26 11.91
N PHE A 267 20.65 31.62 12.11
CA PHE A 267 19.65 31.55 11.04
C PHE A 267 19.99 32.50 9.88
N ASN A 268 20.36 33.75 10.19
CA ASN A 268 20.68 34.73 9.16
C ASN A 268 21.94 34.32 8.38
N LEU A 269 22.93 33.75 9.06
CA LEU A 269 24.12 33.17 8.41
C LEU A 269 23.75 32.01 7.49
N TRP A 270 22.92 31.08 7.97
CA TRP A 270 22.42 29.98 7.15
C TRP A 270 21.65 30.46 5.92
N LEU A 271 20.71 31.39 6.10
CA LEU A 271 19.91 31.93 5.00
C LEU A 271 20.79 32.63 3.96
N SER A 272 21.79 33.39 4.40
CA SER A 272 22.77 34.02 3.51
C SER A 272 23.62 33.00 2.74
N ALA A 273 24.08 31.93 3.41
CA ALA A 273 24.83 30.86 2.76
C ALA A 273 23.99 30.11 1.70
N VAL A 274 22.71 29.84 2.00
CA VAL A 274 21.80 29.19 1.04
C VAL A 274 21.55 30.09 -0.17
N ARG A 275 21.30 31.40 0.03
CA ARG A 275 21.16 32.36 -1.08
C ARG A 275 22.42 32.42 -1.93
N SER A 276 23.60 32.49 -1.31
CA SER A 276 24.89 32.51 -2.00
C SER A 276 25.13 31.24 -2.84
N LEU A 277 24.71 30.08 -2.31
CA LEU A 277 24.75 28.82 -3.05
C LEU A 277 23.81 28.86 -4.27
N GLN A 278 22.58 29.33 -4.10
CA GLN A 278 21.60 29.43 -5.19
C GLN A 278 22.05 30.39 -6.30
N GLU A 279 22.61 31.54 -5.93
CA GLU A 279 23.19 32.50 -6.87
C GLU A 279 24.35 31.87 -7.64
N THR A 280 25.26 31.19 -6.95
CA THR A 280 26.40 30.51 -7.56
C THR A 280 25.95 29.40 -8.52
N GLN A 281 24.95 28.60 -8.12
CA GLN A 281 24.38 27.55 -8.96
C GLN A 281 23.69 28.12 -10.21
N SER A 282 22.93 29.22 -10.04
CA SER A 282 22.25 29.89 -11.14
C SER A 282 23.23 30.50 -12.14
N ALA A 283 24.30 31.14 -11.65
CA ALA A 283 25.35 31.74 -12.47
C ALA A 283 26.18 30.72 -13.25
N THR A 284 26.24 29.48 -12.77
CA THR A 284 27.07 28.41 -13.34
C THR A 284 26.29 27.40 -14.16
N ALA A 285 24.95 27.44 -14.14
CA ALA A 285 24.06 26.50 -14.83
C ALA A 285 24.29 26.39 -16.36
N LYS A 286 24.89 27.40 -17.01
CA LYS A 286 25.14 27.44 -18.46
C LYS A 286 26.62 27.26 -18.85
N LYS A 287 27.51 27.01 -17.88
CA LYS A 287 28.96 26.91 -18.11
C LYS A 287 29.41 25.43 -18.11
N PRO A 288 30.64 25.08 -18.49
CA PRO A 288 31.17 23.72 -18.40
C PRO A 288 31.53 23.32 -16.95
N SER A 289 31.06 22.16 -16.48
CA SER A 289 31.12 21.67 -15.08
C SER A 289 32.47 21.83 -14.38
N SER A 290 33.59 21.70 -15.07
CA SER A 290 34.94 21.73 -14.50
C SER A 290 35.32 23.08 -13.89
N ASP A 291 34.79 24.18 -14.42
CA ASP A 291 35.33 25.52 -14.15
C ASP A 291 34.81 26.13 -12.84
N TYR A 292 33.77 25.55 -12.26
CA TYR A 292 33.06 26.11 -11.10
C TYR A 292 32.66 25.09 -10.05
N GLU A 293 33.02 23.82 -10.23
CA GLU A 293 32.76 22.76 -9.25
C GLU A 293 33.36 23.12 -7.88
N SER A 294 34.56 23.70 -7.85
CA SER A 294 35.21 24.17 -6.62
C SER A 294 34.42 25.27 -5.90
N CYS A 295 33.84 26.23 -6.65
CA CYS A 295 33.03 27.30 -6.08
C CYS A 295 31.72 26.78 -5.49
N VAL A 296 31.02 25.89 -6.19
CA VAL A 296 29.78 25.27 -5.70
C VAL A 296 30.06 24.40 -4.47
N GLN A 297 31.15 23.62 -4.47
CA GLN A 297 31.56 22.81 -3.32
C GLN A 297 31.89 23.70 -2.10
N LYS A 298 32.59 24.82 -2.30
CA LYS A 298 32.87 25.79 -1.22
C LYS A 298 31.58 26.34 -0.61
N GLN A 299 30.60 26.75 -1.44
CA GLN A 299 29.32 27.25 -0.94
C GLN A 299 28.52 26.17 -0.21
N LYS A 300 28.52 24.93 -0.71
CA LYS A 300 27.91 23.79 -0.01
C LYS A 300 28.56 23.56 1.35
N ALA A 301 29.89 23.67 1.46
CA ALA A 301 30.59 23.52 2.73
C ALA A 301 30.20 24.62 3.74
N GLU A 302 30.02 25.86 3.29
CA GLU A 302 29.57 26.95 4.16
C GLU A 302 28.11 26.73 4.63
N VAL A 303 27.22 26.27 3.74
CA VAL A 303 25.86 25.87 4.14
C VAL A 303 25.92 24.79 5.23
N GLN A 304 26.70 23.73 5.04
CA GLN A 304 26.83 22.66 6.05
C GLN A 304 27.43 23.15 7.37
N LYS A 305 28.34 24.12 7.34
CA LYS A 305 28.87 24.76 8.54
C LYS A 305 27.78 25.56 9.26
N SER A 306 27.02 26.38 8.54
CA SER A 306 25.93 27.18 9.10
C SER A 306 24.80 26.32 9.68
N ILE A 307 24.49 25.15 9.09
CA ILE A 307 23.53 24.19 9.65
C ILE A 307 24.00 23.69 11.04
N ARG A 308 25.29 23.35 11.20
CA ARG A 308 25.83 22.92 12.50
C ARG A 308 25.75 24.02 13.55
N GLU A 309 26.01 25.27 13.16
CA GLU A 309 25.89 26.43 14.04
C GLU A 309 24.43 26.68 14.44
N TRP A 310 23.50 26.56 13.50
CA TRP A 310 22.06 26.59 13.77
C TRP A 310 21.64 25.51 14.76
N ASP A 311 21.98 24.25 14.51
CA ASP A 311 21.60 23.11 15.36
C ASP A 311 22.09 23.28 16.80
N ALA A 312 23.33 23.76 16.96
CA ALA A 312 23.92 24.04 18.26
C ALA A 312 23.14 25.15 18.99
N ALA A 313 22.88 26.28 18.33
CA ALA A 313 22.16 27.41 18.93
C ALA A 313 20.70 27.05 19.24
N PHE A 314 20.00 26.40 18.31
CA PHE A 314 18.62 25.99 18.48
C PHE A 314 18.46 25.00 19.63
N LYS A 315 19.36 24.02 19.77
CA LYS A 315 19.35 23.08 20.90
C LYS A 315 19.52 23.80 22.24
N VAL A 316 20.44 24.77 22.31
CA VAL A 316 20.67 25.57 23.53
C VAL A 316 19.42 26.37 23.92
N ASP A 317 18.77 26.98 22.95
CA ASP A 317 17.57 27.79 23.17
C ASP A 317 16.36 26.93 23.55
N LYS A 318 16.17 25.78 22.89
CA LYS A 318 15.11 24.80 23.19
C LYS A 318 15.18 24.28 24.63
N LEU A 319 16.38 24.07 25.17
CA LEU A 319 16.58 23.67 26.57
C LEU A 319 16.26 24.78 27.58
N LYS A 320 16.28 26.05 27.16
CA LYS A 320 16.09 27.22 28.03
C LYS A 320 14.67 27.79 28.00
N ARG A 321 13.74 27.06 27.41
CA ARG A 321 12.37 27.46 27.09
C ARG A 321 11.63 28.19 28.23
N ASP A 322 11.90 27.86 29.49
CA ASP A 322 11.17 28.39 30.64
C ASP A 322 11.88 29.54 31.40
N THR A 323 13.13 29.88 31.05
CA THR A 323 14.00 30.68 31.95
C THR A 323 14.34 32.09 31.46
N LYS A 324 14.10 32.45 30.19
CA LYS A 324 14.65 33.70 29.59
C LYS A 324 13.69 34.56 28.76
N THR A 325 12.39 34.51 29.03
CA THR A 325 11.33 35.18 28.24
C THR A 325 11.59 36.66 27.91
N LYS A 326 12.09 37.48 28.85
CA LYS A 326 12.37 38.91 28.59
C LYS A 326 13.55 39.15 27.65
N LYS A 327 14.61 38.34 27.72
CA LYS A 327 15.77 38.49 26.81
C LYS A 327 15.38 38.05 25.40
N CYS A 328 14.71 36.91 25.26
CA CYS A 328 14.20 36.43 23.98
C CYS A 328 13.27 37.44 23.31
N GLN A 329 12.31 38.02 24.05
CA GLN A 329 11.41 39.03 23.50
C GLN A 329 12.15 40.26 22.99
N ARG A 330 13.23 40.70 23.67
CA ARG A 330 14.08 41.80 23.18
C ARG A 330 14.80 41.42 21.89
N MET A 331 15.34 40.20 21.80
CA MET A 331 16.01 39.72 20.58
C MET A 331 15.04 39.63 19.40
N ILE A 332 13.84 39.08 19.61
CA ILE A 332 12.80 39.01 18.57
C ILE A 332 12.35 40.41 18.15
N TYR A 333 12.14 41.31 19.09
CA TYR A 333 11.76 42.70 18.78
C TYR A 333 12.86 43.40 17.96
N LYS A 334 14.13 43.18 18.32
CA LYS A 334 15.27 43.72 17.58
C LYS A 334 15.38 43.12 16.17
N ASP A 335 15.13 41.82 15.99
CA ASP A 335 15.06 41.20 14.65
C ASP A 335 14.02 41.89 13.76
N TYR A 336 12.87 42.26 14.32
CA TYR A 336 11.83 43.00 13.58
C TYR A 336 12.25 44.44 13.26
N GLU A 337 13.01 45.09 14.16
CA GLU A 337 13.56 46.43 13.96
C GLU A 337 14.63 46.43 12.85
N ASP A 338 15.62 45.54 12.97
CA ASP A 338 16.74 45.41 12.05
C ASP A 338 16.28 45.06 10.61
N ARG A 339 15.09 44.45 10.47
CA ARG A 339 14.48 44.06 9.19
C ARG A 339 13.37 44.99 8.71
N ASP A 340 13.15 46.12 9.40
CA ASP A 340 12.10 47.10 9.10
C ASP A 340 10.69 46.49 8.92
N LEU A 341 10.33 45.54 9.81
CA LEU A 341 9.06 44.81 9.71
C LEU A 341 7.91 45.50 10.44
N PHE A 342 8.18 46.44 11.35
CA PHE A 342 7.12 47.08 12.15
C PHE A 342 6.02 47.75 11.32
N PRO A 343 6.32 48.53 10.27
CA PRO A 343 5.28 49.12 9.44
C PRO A 343 4.31 48.08 8.87
N ARG A 344 4.85 46.98 8.32
CA ARG A 344 4.06 45.88 7.74
C ARG A 344 3.26 45.11 8.80
N ILE A 345 3.85 44.89 9.97
CA ILE A 345 3.16 44.24 11.09
C ILE A 345 1.96 45.09 11.51
N TRP A 346 2.17 46.39 11.72
CA TRP A 346 1.14 47.33 12.12
C TRP A 346 0.02 47.43 11.09
N GLU A 347 0.36 47.52 9.80
CA GLU A 347 -0.61 47.48 8.70
C GLU A 347 -1.46 46.20 8.73
N SER A 348 -0.83 45.02 8.90
CA SER A 348 -1.55 43.74 9.00
C SER A 348 -2.55 43.68 10.15
N PHE A 349 -2.40 44.53 11.16
CA PHE A 349 -3.33 44.61 12.30
C PHE A 349 -4.14 45.91 12.36
N GLY A 350 -4.05 46.79 11.35
CA GLY A 350 -4.78 48.06 11.33
C GLY A 350 -4.35 49.04 12.43
N VAL A 351 -3.06 49.07 12.75
CA VAL A 351 -2.47 50.05 13.68
C VAL A 351 -2.00 51.25 12.88
N GLU A 352 -2.57 52.44 13.15
CA GLU A 352 -2.18 53.66 12.44
C GLU A 352 -0.74 54.11 12.77
N TRP A 353 -0.07 54.68 11.76
CA TRP A 353 1.22 55.36 11.91
C TRP A 353 0.93 56.81 12.31
N LYS A 354 1.44 57.26 13.46
CA LYS A 354 1.38 58.67 13.88
C LYS A 354 2.70 59.33 13.62
#